data_AF-A0A1I4SHW7-F1
#
_entry.id   AF-A0A1I4SHW7-F1
#
_cell.length_a   1.000
_cell.length_b   1.000
_cell.length_c   1.000
_cell.angle_alpha   90.00
_cell.angle_beta   90.00
_cell.angle_gamma   90.00
#
_symmetry.space_group_name_H-M   'P 1'
#
loop_
_entity.id
_entity.type
_entity.pdbx_description
1 polymer ?
#
loop_
_entity_poly.entity_id
_entity_poly.type
_entity_poly.pdbx_seq_one_letter_code
_entity_poly.pdbx_strand_id
1 'polypeptide(L)'
;MPTLKIQSNAPATEEAWDALITAASRQVAEMLGKPEGYVMVIAEPTPRMAFGGSREPLAYLELKSLGLPEERTPEFSVPVR
;
A
#
# COMPACT_ATOMS: atom_id res chain seq x y z
N MET A 1 5.24 -11.30 -9.46
CA MET A 1 5.76 -9.99 -9.04
C MET A 1 4.61 -9.12 -8.53
N PRO A 2 4.20 -9.25 -7.26
CA PRO A 2 3.28 -8.30 -6.65
C PRO A 2 3.87 -6.88 -6.63
N THR A 3 3.02 -5.88 -6.79
CA THR A 3 3.40 -4.47 -6.69
C THR A 3 2.35 -3.74 -5.87
N LEU A 4 2.78 -3.13 -4.77
CA LEU A 4 1.95 -2.25 -3.97
C LEU A 4 2.42 -0.82 -4.14
N LYS A 5 1.56 0.04 -4.69
CA LYS A 5 1.78 1.49 -4.73
C LYS A 5 1.02 2.15 -3.59
N ILE A 6 1.67 3.04 -2.87
CA ILE A 6 1.13 3.82 -1.76
C ILE A 6 1.35 5.30 -2.06
N GLN A 7 0.29 6.09 -2.06
CA GLN A 7 0.34 7.55 -2.17
C GLN A 7 -0.36 8.14 -0.95
N SER A 8 0.24 9.13 -0.28
CA SER A 8 -0.38 9.76 0.88
C SER A 8 -0.04 11.24 0.98
N ASN A 9 -1.00 12.07 1.38
CA ASN A 9 -0.78 13.48 1.73
C ASN A 9 -0.45 13.66 3.23
N ALA A 10 -0.44 12.58 4.01
CA ALA A 10 -0.16 12.64 5.43
C ALA A 10 1.31 13.05 5.67
N PRO A 11 1.58 13.95 6.63
CA PRO A 11 2.94 14.29 7.01
C PRO A 11 3.63 13.09 7.66
N ALA A 12 4.82 12.74 7.20
CA ALA A 12 5.63 11.65 7.73
C ALA A 12 7.12 11.96 7.50
N THR A 13 7.98 11.44 8.37
CA THR A 13 9.44 11.54 8.23
C THR A 13 9.96 10.50 7.22
N GLU A 14 11.19 10.65 6.75
CA GLU A 14 11.81 9.65 5.86
C GLU A 14 11.89 8.28 6.53
N GLU A 15 12.21 8.22 7.83
CA GLU A 15 12.27 6.97 8.59
C GLU A 15 10.89 6.29 8.69
N ALA A 16 9.82 7.07 8.79
CA ALA A 16 8.46 6.54 8.79
C ALA A 16 8.09 5.96 7.41
N TRP A 17 8.54 6.58 6.32
CA TRP A 17 8.36 6.05 4.97
C TRP A 17 9.16 4.76 4.74
N ASP A 18 10.41 4.69 5.22
CA ASP A 18 11.23 3.48 5.11
C ASP A 18 10.66 2.31 5.93
N ALA A 19 10.17 2.60 7.13
CA ALA A 19 9.47 1.64 7.97
C ALA A 19 8.19 1.13 7.28
N LEU A 20 7.42 2.03 6.65
CA LEU A 20 6.22 1.68 5.90
C LEU A 20 6.55 0.76 4.71
N ILE A 21 7.58 1.09 3.92
CA ILE A 21 8.02 0.28 2.78
C ILE A 21 8.39 -1.14 3.24
N THR A 22 9.18 -1.24 4.31
CA THR A 22 9.62 -2.52 4.87
C THR A 22 8.43 -3.35 5.38
N ALA A 23 7.51 -2.73 6.13
CA ALA A 23 6.33 -3.43 6.65
C ALA A 23 5.39 -3.86 5.52
N ALA A 24 5.14 -2.99 4.54
CA ALA A 24 4.28 -3.26 3.40
C ALA A 24 4.80 -4.42 2.54
N SER A 25 6.12 -4.49 2.32
CA SER A 25 6.77 -5.58 1.57
C SER A 25 6.46 -6.95 2.20
N ARG A 26 6.72 -7.08 3.51
CA ARG A 26 6.43 -8.29 4.28
C ARG A 26 4.96 -8.65 4.27
N GLN A 27 4.10 -7.66 4.51
CA GLN A 27 2.65 -7.87 4.58
C GLN A 27 2.06 -8.38 3.26
N VAL A 28 2.51 -7.82 2.12
CA VAL A 28 2.06 -8.27 0.79
C VAL A 28 2.57 -9.67 0.49
N ALA A 29 3.80 -10.00 0.87
CA ALA A 29 4.38 -11.33 0.69
C ALA A 29 3.55 -12.39 1.43
N GLU A 30 3.26 -12.13 2.72
CA GLU A 30 2.45 -13.00 3.57
C GLU A 30 1.02 -13.13 3.04
N MET A 31 0.36 -12.01 2.76
CA MET A 31 -1.04 -11.95 2.30
C MET A 31 -1.26 -12.73 1.00
N LEU A 32 -0.29 -12.67 0.08
CA LEU A 32 -0.38 -13.32 -1.23
C LEU A 32 0.30 -14.70 -1.28
N GLY A 33 0.93 -15.14 -0.19
CA GLY A 33 1.68 -16.40 -0.14
C GLY A 33 2.83 -16.46 -1.16
N LYS A 34 3.46 -15.32 -1.46
CA LYS A 34 4.55 -15.21 -2.46
C LYS A 34 5.85 -14.81 -1.77
N PRO A 35 7.03 -15.26 -2.23
CA PRO A 35 8.29 -14.85 -1.61
C PRO A 35 8.48 -13.33 -1.64
N GLU A 36 8.93 -12.75 -0.53
CA GLU A 36 9.10 -11.30 -0.39
C GLU A 36 10.03 -10.70 -1.45
N GLY A 37 11.06 -11.44 -1.88
CA GLY A 37 11.96 -11.01 -2.96
C GLY A 37 11.31 -10.76 -4.32
N TYR A 38 10.02 -11.12 -4.51
CA TYR A 38 9.24 -10.79 -5.71
C TYR A 38 8.29 -9.61 -5.52
N VAL A 39 8.21 -9.04 -4.32
CA VAL A 39 7.33 -7.93 -3.97
C VAL A 39 8.07 -6.61 -4.27
N MET A 40 7.40 -5.72 -4.98
CA MET A 40 7.82 -4.34 -5.16
C MET A 40 6.88 -3.43 -4.39
N VAL A 41 7.44 -2.48 -3.65
CA VAL A 41 6.67 -1.42 -2.97
C VAL A 41 7.12 -0.08 -3.51
N ILE A 42 6.16 0.77 -3.88
CA ILE A 42 6.38 2.15 -4.29
C ILE A 42 5.65 3.03 -3.27
N ALA A 43 6.36 3.88 -2.54
CA ALA A 43 5.77 4.83 -1.61
C ALA A 43 6.05 6.27 -2.06
N GLU A 44 4.99 7.05 -2.27
CA GLU A 44 5.06 8.40 -2.83
C GLU A 44 4.38 9.42 -1.90
N PRO A 45 5.16 10.31 -1.25
CA PRO A 45 4.61 11.48 -0.57
C PRO A 45 3.91 12.39 -1.59
N THR A 46 2.59 12.54 -1.45
CA THR A 46 1.74 13.21 -2.44
C THR A 46 0.91 14.31 -1.76
N PRO A 47 1.42 15.55 -1.62
CA PRO A 47 0.76 16.61 -0.84
C PRO A 47 -0.53 17.17 -1.49
N ARG A 48 -0.78 16.81 -2.76
CA ARG A 48 -1.92 17.26 -3.55
C ARG A 48 -2.94 16.13 -3.70
N MET A 49 -3.62 15.81 -2.61
CA MET A 49 -4.74 14.86 -2.60
C MET A 49 -5.96 15.49 -1.95
N ALA A 50 -7.14 15.04 -2.37
CA ALA A 50 -8.42 15.31 -1.73
C ALA A 50 -9.33 14.08 -1.88
N PHE A 51 -10.13 13.80 -0.85
CA PHE A 51 -11.13 12.74 -0.85
C PHE A 51 -12.42 13.28 -0.23
N GLY A 52 -13.56 13.06 -0.88
CA GLY A 52 -14.85 13.59 -0.41
C GLY A 52 -14.90 15.12 -0.27
N GLY A 53 -14.06 15.85 -1.02
CA GLY A 53 -13.92 17.30 -0.91
C GLY A 53 -13.04 17.80 0.24
N SER A 54 -12.49 16.89 1.06
CA SER A 54 -11.55 17.20 2.15
C SER A 54 -10.09 16.95 1.74
N ARG A 55 -9.16 17.72 2.32
CA ARG A 55 -7.71 17.54 2.20
C ARG A 55 -7.06 17.01 3.48
N GLU A 56 -7.87 16.49 4.40
CA GLU A 56 -7.38 15.79 5.59
C GLU A 56 -6.42 14.63 5.22
N PRO A 57 -5.58 14.17 6.16
CA PRO A 57 -4.68 13.04 5.93
C PRO A 57 -5.41 11.82 5.34
N LEU A 58 -4.92 11.34 4.20
CA LEU A 58 -5.50 10.23 3.45
C LEU A 58 -4.42 9.49 2.68
N ALA A 59 -4.71 8.24 2.31
CA ALA A 59 -3.86 7.43 1.45
C ALA A 59 -4.66 6.77 0.33
N TYR A 60 -4.01 6.58 -0.82
CA TYR A 60 -4.48 5.75 -1.93
C TYR A 60 -3.50 4.59 -2.11
N LEU A 61 -4.03 3.37 -2.16
CA LEU A 61 -3.25 2.15 -2.31
C LEU A 61 -3.71 1.38 -3.53
N GLU A 62 -2.77 0.85 -4.31
CA GLU A 62 -3.04 0.00 -5.46
C GLU A 62 -2.16 -1.26 -5.38
N LEU A 63 -2.80 -2.43 -5.25
CA LEU A 63 -2.13 -3.72 -5.27
C LEU A 63 -2.37 -4.41 -6.61
N LYS A 64 -1.28 -4.69 -7.33
CA LYS A 64 -1.28 -5.41 -8.61
C LYS A 64 -0.46 -6.69 -8.49
N SER A 65 -0.95 -7.79 -9.07
CA SER A 65 -0.18 -9.02 -9.18
C SER A 65 -0.70 -9.87 -10.34
N LEU A 66 0.18 -10.63 -10.97
CA LEU A 66 -0.24 -11.70 -11.87
C LEU A 66 -1.00 -12.76 -11.08
N GLY A 67 -2.22 -13.07 -11.56
CA GLY A 67 -3.13 -14.03 -10.92
C GLY A 67 -3.66 -13.56 -9.57
N LEU A 68 -3.88 -12.25 -9.38
CA LEU A 68 -4.58 -11.76 -8.20
C LEU A 68 -6.07 -12.19 -8.28
N PRO A 69 -6.58 -13.00 -7.34
CA PRO A 69 -7.97 -13.46 -7.36
C PRO A 69 -8.91 -12.31 -7.00
N GLU A 70 -9.79 -11.95 -7.92
CA GLU A 70 -10.74 -10.84 -7.76
C GLU A 70 -11.66 -11.08 -6.56
N GLU A 71 -12.09 -12.32 -6.36
CA GLU A 71 -12.97 -12.75 -5.28
C GLU A 71 -12.39 -12.53 -3.87
N ARG A 72 -11.05 -12.42 -3.74
CA ARG A 72 -10.37 -12.16 -2.47
C ARG A 72 -10.02 -10.69 -2.25
N THR A 73 -10.31 -9.82 -3.22
CA THR A 73 -10.09 -8.37 -3.08
C THR A 73 -10.71 -7.79 -1.80
N PRO A 74 -11.92 -8.19 -1.36
CA PRO A 74 -12.47 -7.74 -0.10
C PRO A 74 -11.61 -8.12 1.12
N GLU A 75 -10.99 -9.30 1.12
CA GLU A 75 -10.08 -9.76 2.19
C GLU A 75 -8.83 -8.90 2.26
N PHE A 76 -8.30 -8.48 1.10
CA PHE A 76 -7.07 -7.69 1.00
C PHE A 76 -7.27 -6.20 1.32
N SER A 77 -8.52 -5.73 1.29
CA SER A 77 -8.89 -4.32 1.47
C SER A 77 -9.67 -4.05 2.75
N VAL A 78 -9.72 -5.03 3.66
CA VAL A 78 -10.35 -4.86 4.97
C VAL A 78 -9.66 -3.71 5.72
N PRO A 79 -10.43 -2.73 6.25
CA PRO A 79 -9.85 -1.67 7.07
C PRO A 79 -9.21 -2.26 8.32
N VAL A 80 -7.93 -1.94 8.53
CA VAL A 80 -7.24 -2.24 9.79
C VAL A 80 -7.70 -1.21 10.83
N ARG A 81 -8.18 -1.68 11.98
CA ARG A 81 -8.60 -0.83 13.10
C ARG A 81 -7.41 -0.22 13.83
#